data_AF-A0A7W9ZCA7-F1
#
_entry.id   AF-A0A7W9ZCA7-F1
#
_cell.length_a   1.000
_cell.length_b   1.000
_cell.length_c   1.000
_cell.angle_alpha   90.00
_cell.angle_beta   90.00
_cell.angle_gamma   90.00
#
_symmetry.space_group_name_H-M   'P 1'
#
loop_
_entity.id
_entity.type
_entity.pdbx_description
1 polymer ?
#
loop_
_entity_poly.entity_id
_entity_poly.type
_entity_poly.pdbx_seq_one_letter_code
_entity_poly.pdbx_strand_id
1 'polypeptide(L)'
;MQGVTHRLPEDLKTKHWYCDIHHAMFLILLERGSTAAAQENMELARYFVDTITVYWLVHCMVEEEGMALELSLGLISADTARAHAESHVGIAKWWNANVFAPLVEGRISGADLSAILKKFLGFVIKHITEVDQNSYGTGAGLGEEAMIHEMAHLGLSGLPLSPQMGGCAALARDLAPFMSQHISAASLPPSAQGPLKTLHLSGWTEPLWTGGKGAFRDVFIAKNGTGSGRSGVIRSGSPSLVVPARPSLVRAA
;
A
#
# COMPACT_ATOMS: atom_id res chain seq x y z
N MET A 1 -26.43 13.50 -7.37
CA MET A 1 -25.10 12.92 -7.68
C MET A 1 -25.22 12.24 -9.02
N GLN A 2 -24.51 12.71 -10.05
CA GLN A 2 -24.38 11.97 -11.31
C GLN A 2 -23.70 10.64 -11.01
N GLY A 3 -24.24 9.53 -11.54
CA GLY A 3 -23.69 8.20 -11.32
C GLY A 3 -22.25 8.12 -11.82
N VAL A 4 -21.38 7.49 -11.04
CA VAL A 4 -19.98 7.27 -11.42
C VAL A 4 -19.96 6.44 -12.71
N THR A 5 -19.37 6.99 -13.76
CA THR A 5 -19.03 6.23 -14.95
C THR A 5 -18.02 5.15 -14.55
N HIS A 6 -18.18 3.90 -15.02
CA HIS A 6 -17.22 2.79 -14.80
C HIS A 6 -15.83 3.01 -15.43
N ARG A 7 -15.47 4.26 -15.72
CA ARG A 7 -14.23 4.71 -16.32
C ARG A 7 -13.67 5.84 -15.47
N LEU A 8 -12.35 5.84 -15.28
CA LEU A 8 -11.65 6.97 -14.69
C LEU A 8 -11.89 8.22 -15.56
N PRO A 9 -12.40 9.33 -14.99
CA PRO A 9 -12.53 10.60 -15.70
C PRO A 9 -11.21 11.01 -16.38
N GLU A 10 -11.29 11.60 -17.57
CA GLU A 10 -10.08 11.93 -18.38
C GLU A 10 -9.12 12.87 -17.65
N ASP A 11 -9.64 13.78 -16.85
CA ASP A 11 -8.88 14.73 -16.02
C ASP A 11 -8.15 14.06 -14.84
N LEU A 12 -8.51 12.83 -14.49
CA LEU A 12 -7.84 12.04 -13.46
C LEU A 12 -6.84 11.03 -14.02
N LYS A 13 -6.72 10.91 -15.35
CA LYS A 13 -5.75 10.00 -15.97
C LYS A 13 -4.35 10.59 -15.94
N THR A 14 -3.43 9.83 -15.36
CA THR A 14 -2.00 10.12 -15.32
C THR A 14 -1.30 9.67 -16.61
N LYS A 15 -1.93 8.82 -17.42
CA LYS A 15 -1.30 8.09 -18.55
C LYS A 15 -0.27 7.04 -18.10
N HIS A 16 -0.06 6.90 -16.80
CA HIS A 16 0.63 5.77 -16.21
C HIS A 16 -0.40 4.66 -15.93
N TRP A 17 -0.43 3.61 -16.76
CA TRP A 17 -1.54 2.67 -16.79
C TRP A 17 -1.78 1.96 -15.46
N TYR A 18 -0.71 1.69 -14.69
CA TYR A 18 -0.83 1.11 -13.35
C TYR A 18 -1.58 2.04 -12.39
N CYS A 19 -1.16 3.31 -12.33
CA CYS A 19 -1.80 4.32 -11.50
C CYS A 19 -3.26 4.51 -11.92
N ASP A 20 -3.54 4.60 -13.21
CA ASP A 20 -4.89 4.80 -13.74
C ASP A 20 -5.84 3.62 -13.39
N ILE A 21 -5.35 2.38 -13.42
CA ILE A 21 -6.12 1.22 -12.95
C ILE A 21 -6.41 1.34 -11.46
N HIS A 22 -5.41 1.73 -10.67
CA HIS A 22 -5.55 1.83 -9.22
C HIS A 22 -6.49 2.96 -8.82
N HIS A 23 -6.39 4.12 -9.47
CA HIS A 23 -7.31 5.25 -9.30
C HIS A 23 -8.74 4.85 -9.62
N ALA A 24 -8.98 4.17 -10.75
CA ALA A 24 -10.29 3.66 -11.09
C ALA A 24 -10.84 2.71 -10.01
N MET A 25 -9.99 1.82 -9.50
CA MET A 25 -10.38 0.88 -8.45
C MET A 25 -10.71 1.58 -7.13
N PHE A 26 -10.00 2.64 -6.73
CA PHE A 26 -10.37 3.42 -5.54
C PHE A 26 -11.75 4.06 -5.69
N LEU A 27 -12.06 4.67 -6.84
CA LEU A 27 -13.37 5.24 -7.12
C LEU A 27 -14.49 4.18 -6.96
N ILE A 28 -14.30 3.01 -7.57
CA ILE A 28 -15.27 1.90 -7.51
C ILE A 28 -15.43 1.40 -6.07
N LEU A 29 -14.32 1.09 -5.39
CA LEU A 29 -14.36 0.48 -4.06
C LEU A 29 -14.95 1.45 -3.02
N LEU A 30 -14.62 2.74 -3.10
CA LEU A 30 -15.14 3.75 -2.17
C LEU A 30 -16.63 4.01 -2.38
N GLU A 31 -17.09 4.08 -3.63
CA GLU A 31 -18.52 4.21 -3.94
C GLU A 31 -19.29 3.00 -3.42
N ARG A 32 -18.83 1.78 -3.75
CA ARG A 32 -19.49 0.53 -3.33
C ARG A 32 -19.47 0.35 -1.82
N GLY A 33 -18.35 0.65 -1.16
CA GLY A 33 -18.24 0.66 0.30
C GLY A 33 -19.19 1.65 0.95
N SER A 34 -19.29 2.86 0.39
CA SER A 34 -20.20 3.89 0.88
C SER A 34 -21.67 3.51 0.70
N THR A 35 -22.04 2.86 -0.42
CA THR A 35 -23.38 2.33 -0.64
C THR A 35 -23.71 1.19 0.33
N ALA A 36 -22.81 0.23 0.52
CA ALA A 36 -23.01 -0.88 1.46
C ALA A 36 -23.22 -0.36 2.89
N ALA A 37 -22.42 0.62 3.32
CA ALA A 37 -22.55 1.26 4.62
C ALA A 37 -23.88 2.01 4.77
N ALA A 38 -24.33 2.74 3.74
CA ALA A 38 -25.63 3.44 3.74
C ALA A 38 -26.84 2.49 3.79
N GLN A 39 -26.66 1.25 3.35
CA GLN A 39 -27.66 0.19 3.42
C GLN A 39 -27.57 -0.63 4.71
N GLU A 40 -26.75 -0.19 5.68
CA GLU A 40 -26.47 -0.89 6.94
C GLU A 40 -25.92 -2.32 6.74
N ASN A 41 -25.36 -2.63 5.56
CA ASN A 41 -24.66 -3.89 5.30
C ASN A 41 -23.21 -3.77 5.74
N MET A 42 -22.99 -3.80 7.05
CA MET A 42 -21.68 -3.56 7.67
C MET A 42 -20.65 -4.65 7.38
N GLU A 43 -21.08 -5.88 7.12
CA GLU A 43 -20.19 -6.97 6.69
C GLU A 43 -19.56 -6.64 5.33
N LEU A 44 -20.40 -6.29 4.34
CA LEU A 44 -19.92 -5.92 3.01
C LEU A 44 -19.14 -4.59 3.04
N ALA A 45 -19.57 -3.62 3.84
CA ALA A 45 -18.82 -2.38 4.01
C ALA A 45 -17.41 -2.65 4.58
N ARG A 46 -17.30 -3.57 5.54
CA ARG A 46 -16.00 -3.99 6.09
C ARG A 46 -15.12 -4.70 5.05
N TYR A 47 -15.70 -5.57 4.22
CA TYR A 47 -14.98 -6.16 3.09
C TYR A 47 -14.36 -5.09 2.20
N PHE A 48 -15.12 -4.04 1.86
CA PHE A 48 -14.60 -2.93 1.06
C PHE A 48 -13.52 -2.14 1.79
N VAL A 49 -13.70 -1.81 3.07
CA VAL A 49 -12.70 -1.06 3.86
C VAL A 49 -11.38 -1.84 3.98
N ASP A 50 -11.46 -3.14 4.25
CA ASP A 50 -10.29 -4.03 4.29
C ASP A 50 -9.58 -4.05 2.92
N THR A 51 -10.35 -4.22 1.84
CA THR A 51 -9.82 -4.25 0.47
C THR A 51 -9.14 -2.93 0.11
N ILE A 52 -9.78 -1.79 0.37
CA ILE A 52 -9.24 -0.44 0.14
C ILE A 52 -7.95 -0.25 0.93
N THR A 53 -7.91 -0.69 2.18
CA THR A 53 -6.72 -0.57 3.04
C THR A 53 -5.52 -1.26 2.41
N VAL A 54 -5.68 -2.49 1.93
CA VAL A 54 -4.60 -3.21 1.23
C VAL A 54 -4.26 -2.56 -0.09
N TYR A 55 -5.28 -2.16 -0.86
CA TYR A 55 -5.11 -1.52 -2.16
C TYR A 55 -4.30 -0.22 -2.04
N TRP A 56 -4.58 0.59 -1.01
CA TRP A 56 -3.84 1.82 -0.71
C TRP A 56 -2.37 1.55 -0.38
N LEU A 57 -2.10 0.60 0.52
CA LEU A 57 -0.72 0.26 0.91
C LEU A 57 0.11 -0.24 -0.29
N VAL A 58 -0.49 -1.08 -1.13
CA VAL A 58 0.16 -1.58 -2.35
C VAL A 58 0.41 -0.45 -3.35
N HIS A 59 -0.61 0.38 -3.58
CA HIS A 59 -0.53 1.52 -4.49
C HIS A 59 0.63 2.45 -4.09
N CYS A 60 0.66 2.89 -2.83
CA CYS A 60 1.71 3.76 -2.34
C CYS A 60 3.10 3.11 -2.44
N MET A 61 3.24 1.84 -2.08
CA MET A 61 4.52 1.13 -2.16
C MET A 61 5.06 1.06 -3.59
N VAL A 62 4.19 0.77 -4.57
CA VAL A 62 4.60 0.61 -5.96
C VAL A 62 4.95 1.95 -6.59
N GLU A 63 4.18 3.00 -6.31
CA GLU A 63 4.53 4.35 -6.77
C GLU A 63 5.82 4.85 -6.12
N GLU A 64 6.01 4.62 -4.82
CA GLU A 64 7.26 5.00 -4.18
C GLU A 64 8.47 4.24 -4.76
N GLU A 65 8.27 2.98 -5.16
CA GLU A 65 9.29 2.22 -5.88
C GLU A 65 9.57 2.78 -7.29
N GLY A 66 8.53 3.24 -8.00
CA GLY A 66 8.66 3.97 -9.26
C GLY A 66 9.47 5.26 -9.11
N MET A 67 9.08 6.13 -8.17
CA MET A 67 9.79 7.37 -7.88
C MET A 67 11.25 7.14 -7.47
N ALA A 68 11.54 6.06 -6.75
CA ALA A 68 12.92 5.71 -6.41
C ALA A 68 13.76 5.34 -7.63
N LEU A 69 13.19 4.64 -8.61
CA LEU A 69 13.84 4.43 -9.91
C LEU A 69 14.06 5.76 -10.62
N GLU A 70 13.04 6.60 -10.72
CA GLU A 70 13.13 7.88 -11.43
C GLU A 70 14.15 8.84 -10.82
N LEU A 71 14.26 8.88 -9.49
CA LEU A 71 15.31 9.60 -8.77
C LEU A 71 16.69 9.06 -9.14
N SER A 72 16.87 7.73 -9.22
CA SER A 72 18.15 7.13 -9.60
C SER A 72 18.57 7.46 -11.03
N LEU A 73 17.61 7.82 -11.89
CA LEU A 73 17.80 8.23 -13.27
C LEU A 73 17.87 9.77 -13.43
N GLY A 74 17.64 10.53 -12.35
CA GLY A 74 17.58 11.99 -12.38
C GLY A 74 16.38 12.56 -13.14
N LEU A 75 15.29 11.78 -13.26
CA LEU A 75 14.08 12.17 -14.02
C LEU A 75 13.11 13.02 -13.20
N ILE A 76 13.09 12.82 -11.88
CA ILE A 76 12.30 13.63 -10.95
C ILE A 76 13.19 14.26 -9.88
N SER A 77 12.68 15.31 -9.23
CA SER A 77 13.38 15.96 -8.11
C SER A 77 13.14 15.23 -6.79
N ALA A 78 14.09 15.33 -5.86
CA ALA A 78 13.92 14.83 -4.50
C ALA A 78 12.72 15.48 -3.78
N ASP A 79 12.42 16.76 -4.07
CA ASP A 79 11.27 17.44 -3.49
C ASP A 79 9.93 16.90 -4.00
N THR A 80 9.86 16.54 -5.29
CA THR A 80 8.67 15.88 -5.88
C THR A 80 8.41 14.55 -5.18
N ALA A 81 9.43 13.68 -5.11
CA ALA A 81 9.31 12.37 -4.47
C ALA A 81 8.96 12.49 -2.98
N ARG A 82 9.60 13.44 -2.27
CA ARG A 82 9.33 13.72 -0.86
C ARG A 82 7.89 14.16 -0.62
N ALA A 83 7.39 15.10 -1.41
CA ALA A 83 6.03 15.63 -1.27
C ALA A 83 4.97 14.52 -1.54
N HIS A 84 5.22 13.68 -2.54
CA HIS A 84 4.35 12.56 -2.87
C HIS A 84 4.30 11.51 -1.75
N ALA A 85 5.47 11.04 -1.30
CA ALA A 85 5.59 10.09 -0.20
C ALA A 85 5.00 10.62 1.12
N GLU A 86 5.19 11.91 1.41
CA GLU A 86 4.58 12.58 2.56
C GLU A 86 3.04 12.55 2.48
N SER A 87 2.47 12.82 1.29
CA SER A 87 1.03 12.76 1.06
C SER A 87 0.47 11.35 1.30
N HIS A 88 1.14 10.32 0.78
CA HIS A 88 0.76 8.91 1.00
C HIS A 88 0.64 8.56 2.49
N VAL A 89 1.66 8.91 3.27
CA VAL A 89 1.66 8.63 4.70
C VAL A 89 0.61 9.47 5.43
N GLY A 90 0.43 10.73 5.03
CA GLY A 90 -0.62 11.61 5.58
C GLY A 90 -2.02 11.03 5.40
N ILE A 91 -2.35 10.61 4.16
CA ILE A 91 -3.63 10.01 3.81
C ILE A 91 -3.84 8.69 4.55
N ALA A 92 -2.82 7.83 4.63
CA ALA A 92 -2.92 6.56 5.36
C ALA A 92 -3.14 6.75 6.86
N LYS A 93 -2.48 7.73 7.49
CA LYS A 93 -2.71 8.09 8.89
C LYS A 93 -4.14 8.57 9.10
N TRP A 94 -4.64 9.42 8.20
CA TRP A 94 -6.01 9.89 8.26
C TRP A 94 -7.01 8.75 8.11
N TRP A 95 -6.80 7.87 7.12
CA TRP A 95 -7.62 6.68 6.88
C TRP A 95 -7.70 5.80 8.13
N ASN A 96 -6.56 5.51 8.75
CA ASN A 96 -6.52 4.73 9.97
C ASN A 96 -7.34 5.37 11.10
N ALA A 97 -7.13 6.67 11.34
CA ALA A 97 -7.77 7.37 12.46
C ALA A 97 -9.27 7.59 12.28
N ASN A 98 -9.76 7.74 11.04
CA ASN A 98 -11.14 8.16 10.77
C ASN A 98 -12.02 7.05 10.18
N VAL A 99 -11.43 6.01 9.59
CA VAL A 99 -12.18 4.94 8.92
C VAL A 99 -11.83 3.59 9.53
N PHE A 100 -10.57 3.16 9.40
CA PHE A 100 -10.20 1.78 9.71
C PHE A 100 -10.33 1.46 11.20
N ALA A 101 -9.67 2.22 12.08
CA ALA A 101 -9.70 1.95 13.52
C ALA A 101 -11.12 2.09 14.11
N PRO A 102 -11.90 3.16 13.81
CA PRO A 102 -13.30 3.24 14.26
C PRO A 102 -14.18 2.07 13.80
N LEU A 103 -13.99 1.56 12.57
CA LEU A 103 -14.72 0.40 12.08
C LEU A 103 -14.32 -0.89 12.80
N VAL A 104 -13.02 -1.12 12.98
CA VAL A 104 -12.51 -2.31 13.68
C VAL A 104 -12.98 -2.34 15.13
N GLU A 105 -13.03 -1.18 15.78
CA GLU A 105 -13.45 -1.01 17.17
C GLU A 105 -14.97 -0.93 17.35
N GLY A 106 -15.76 -1.00 16.27
CA GLY A 106 -17.22 -0.94 16.33
C GLY A 106 -17.77 0.42 16.78
N ARG A 107 -17.01 1.50 16.57
CA ARG A 107 -17.33 2.87 17.02
C ARG A 107 -17.93 3.78 15.93
N ILE A 108 -18.23 3.23 14.75
CA ILE A 108 -18.78 3.99 13.63
C ILE A 108 -20.08 3.35 13.13
N SER A 109 -21.11 4.17 12.91
CA SER A 109 -22.38 3.73 12.34
C SER A 109 -22.28 3.54 10.82
N GLY A 110 -23.24 2.85 10.20
CA GLY A 110 -23.30 2.71 8.74
C GLY A 110 -23.46 4.07 8.03
N ALA A 111 -24.32 4.94 8.54
CA ALA A 111 -24.48 6.31 8.04
C ALA A 111 -23.19 7.14 8.13
N ASP A 112 -22.50 7.11 9.27
CA ASP A 112 -21.23 7.84 9.45
C ASP A 112 -20.12 7.25 8.57
N LEU A 113 -20.06 5.92 8.44
CA LEU A 113 -19.12 5.24 7.56
C LEU A 113 -19.38 5.63 6.09
N SER A 114 -20.64 5.67 5.66
CA SER A 114 -21.00 6.11 4.31
C SER A 114 -20.52 7.53 4.01
N ALA A 115 -20.74 8.45 4.96
CA ALA A 115 -20.32 9.84 4.84
C ALA A 115 -18.80 10.00 4.83
N ILE A 116 -18.08 9.29 5.72
CA ILE A 116 -16.62 9.40 5.81
C ILE A 116 -15.93 8.79 4.58
N LEU A 117 -16.47 7.72 3.99
CA LEU A 117 -15.95 7.14 2.74
C LEU A 117 -16.13 8.10 1.55
N LYS A 118 -17.25 8.82 1.46
CA LYS A 118 -17.44 9.88 0.46
C LYS A 118 -16.46 11.04 0.65
N LYS A 119 -16.19 11.41 1.91
CA LYS A 119 -15.17 12.42 2.22
C LYS A 119 -13.78 11.95 1.80
N PHE A 120 -13.43 10.70 2.10
CA PHE A 120 -12.15 10.12 1.71
C PHE A 120 -11.97 10.06 0.20
N LEU A 121 -13.03 9.73 -0.56
CA LEU A 121 -13.01 9.83 -2.02
C LEU A 121 -12.61 11.23 -2.50
N GLY A 122 -13.06 12.29 -1.83
CA GLY A 122 -12.61 13.65 -2.10
C GLY A 122 -11.10 13.85 -1.87
N PHE A 123 -10.52 13.19 -0.87
CA PHE A 123 -9.07 13.22 -0.65
C PHE A 123 -8.30 12.45 -1.71
N VAL A 124 -8.79 11.29 -2.13
CA VAL A 124 -8.19 10.52 -3.23
C VAL A 124 -8.21 11.34 -4.52
N ILE A 125 -9.36 11.91 -4.89
CA ILE A 125 -9.48 12.76 -6.09
C ILE A 125 -8.51 13.94 -6.00
N LYS A 126 -8.46 14.62 -4.86
CA LYS A 126 -7.54 15.74 -4.65
C LYS A 126 -6.07 15.32 -4.78
N HIS A 127 -5.69 14.19 -4.18
CA HIS A 127 -4.34 13.64 -4.29
C HIS A 127 -3.99 13.33 -5.75
N ILE A 128 -4.89 12.71 -6.50
CA ILE A 128 -4.70 12.45 -7.93
C ILE A 128 -4.47 13.76 -8.70
N THR A 129 -5.35 14.74 -8.51
CA THR A 129 -5.30 16.01 -9.24
C THR A 129 -4.07 16.86 -8.90
N GLU A 130 -3.66 16.90 -7.62
CA GLU A 130 -2.64 17.83 -7.14
C GLU A 130 -1.26 17.20 -6.95
N VAL A 131 -1.18 15.88 -6.80
CA VAL A 131 0.07 15.16 -6.50
C VAL A 131 0.40 14.21 -7.64
N ASP A 132 -0.47 13.24 -7.95
CA ASP A 132 -0.15 12.23 -8.98
C ASP A 132 -0.01 12.83 -10.37
N GLN A 133 -0.77 13.89 -10.68
CA GLN A 133 -0.58 14.61 -11.95
C GLN A 133 0.79 15.28 -12.08
N ASN A 134 1.44 15.61 -10.97
CA ASN A 134 2.74 16.29 -10.93
C ASN A 134 3.92 15.33 -10.82
N SER A 135 3.70 14.07 -10.41
CA SER A 135 4.72 13.02 -10.35
C SER A 135 4.63 12.03 -11.52
N TYR A 136 3.43 11.67 -11.96
CA TYR A 136 3.18 10.72 -13.04
C TYR A 136 2.45 11.33 -14.25
N GLY A 137 1.57 12.29 -13.99
CA GLY A 137 0.68 12.83 -15.02
C GLY A 137 1.29 13.88 -15.91
N THR A 138 0.41 14.66 -16.55
CA THR A 138 0.83 15.69 -17.52
C THR A 138 1.72 16.78 -16.91
N GLY A 139 1.64 17.00 -15.59
CA GLY A 139 2.48 17.94 -14.87
C GLY A 139 3.90 17.43 -14.57
N ALA A 140 4.14 16.12 -14.67
CA ALA A 140 5.45 15.52 -14.39
C ALA A 140 6.50 15.81 -15.47
N GLY A 141 6.07 16.12 -16.70
CA GLY A 141 6.98 16.36 -17.82
C GLY A 141 7.75 15.11 -18.29
N LEU A 142 7.36 13.92 -17.83
CA LEU A 142 7.97 12.65 -18.20
C LEU A 142 7.57 12.25 -19.63
N GLY A 143 8.56 11.79 -20.40
CA GLY A 143 8.34 11.23 -21.73
C GLY A 143 7.73 9.83 -21.68
N GLU A 144 7.12 9.39 -22.79
CA GLU A 144 6.56 8.04 -22.92
C GLU A 144 7.58 6.94 -22.65
N GLU A 145 8.83 7.12 -23.09
CA GLU A 145 9.92 6.17 -22.84
C GLU A 145 10.21 6.00 -21.34
N ALA A 146 10.20 7.08 -20.57
CA ALA A 146 10.40 7.02 -19.12
C ALA A 146 9.28 6.23 -18.43
N MET A 147 8.02 6.51 -18.79
CA MET A 147 6.87 5.77 -18.26
C MET A 147 6.92 4.27 -18.63
N ILE A 148 7.31 3.93 -19.87
CA ILE A 148 7.46 2.53 -20.28
C ILE A 148 8.57 1.84 -19.47
N HIS A 149 9.69 2.52 -19.27
CA HIS A 149 10.83 1.99 -18.53
C HIS A 149 10.47 1.74 -17.05
N GLU A 150 9.80 2.69 -16.40
CA GLU A 150 9.29 2.52 -15.05
C GLU A 150 8.32 1.34 -14.97
N MET A 151 7.38 1.25 -15.91
CA MET A 151 6.40 0.16 -15.93
C MET A 151 7.05 -1.21 -16.13
N ALA A 152 8.11 -1.29 -16.94
CA ALA A 152 8.90 -2.50 -17.09
C ALA A 152 9.61 -2.87 -15.78
N HIS A 153 10.19 -1.89 -15.07
CA HIS A 153 10.79 -2.09 -13.76
C HIS A 153 9.77 -2.59 -12.74
N LEU A 154 8.62 -1.93 -12.61
CA LEU A 154 7.56 -2.35 -11.69
C LEU A 154 7.06 -3.77 -12.00
N GLY A 155 6.92 -4.13 -13.28
CA GLY A 155 6.56 -5.49 -13.70
C GLY A 155 7.59 -6.57 -13.33
N LEU A 156 8.87 -6.20 -13.24
CA LEU A 156 9.97 -7.09 -12.86
C LEU A 156 10.28 -7.06 -11.34
N SER A 157 9.77 -6.06 -10.62
CA SER A 157 10.10 -5.80 -9.21
C SER A 157 9.74 -6.93 -8.26
N GLY A 158 8.80 -7.80 -8.65
CA GLY A 158 8.27 -8.86 -7.80
C GLY A 158 7.26 -8.36 -6.75
N LEU A 159 6.99 -7.05 -6.70
CA LEU A 159 5.95 -6.48 -5.84
C LEU A 159 4.56 -6.97 -6.30
N PRO A 160 3.63 -7.26 -5.38
CA PRO A 160 2.24 -7.45 -5.73
C PRO A 160 1.67 -6.12 -6.25
N LEU A 161 1.05 -6.14 -7.43
CA LEU A 161 0.39 -4.98 -8.04
C LEU A 161 -1.10 -4.91 -7.70
N SER A 162 -1.64 -5.84 -6.91
CA SER A 162 -3.02 -5.76 -6.44
C SER A 162 -3.23 -6.56 -5.15
N PRO A 163 -4.31 -6.30 -4.39
CA PRO A 163 -4.67 -7.11 -3.23
C PRO A 163 -4.93 -8.59 -3.52
N GLN A 164 -5.07 -8.96 -4.80
CA GLN A 164 -5.34 -10.34 -5.22
C GLN A 164 -4.06 -11.14 -5.54
N MET A 165 -2.93 -10.45 -5.69
CA MET A 165 -1.65 -11.07 -6.03
C MET A 165 -0.96 -11.69 -4.81
N GLY A 166 -0.24 -12.79 -5.04
CA GLY A 166 0.53 -13.46 -4.01
C GLY A 166 1.61 -12.57 -3.40
N GLY A 167 1.79 -12.70 -2.08
CA GLY A 167 2.69 -11.85 -1.29
C GLY A 167 2.04 -10.58 -0.76
N CYS A 168 0.82 -10.23 -1.19
CA CYS A 168 0.18 -8.97 -0.78
C CYS A 168 -0.10 -8.89 0.72
N ALA A 169 -0.58 -9.96 1.35
CA ALA A 169 -0.79 -9.98 2.80
C ALA A 169 0.52 -9.82 3.58
N ALA A 170 1.62 -10.39 3.06
CA ALA A 170 2.94 -10.23 3.65
C ALA A 170 3.46 -8.79 3.49
N LEU A 171 3.31 -8.18 2.31
CA LEU A 171 3.64 -6.78 2.08
C LEU A 171 2.88 -5.87 3.04
N ALA A 172 1.56 -6.01 3.12
CA ALA A 172 0.73 -5.17 3.98
C ALA A 172 1.18 -5.24 5.45
N ARG A 173 1.49 -6.45 5.96
CA ARG A 173 2.03 -6.64 7.32
C ARG A 173 3.35 -5.92 7.56
N ASP A 174 4.19 -5.80 6.54
CA ASP A 174 5.46 -5.07 6.65
C ASP A 174 5.23 -3.56 6.67
N LEU A 175 4.31 -3.07 5.84
CA LEU A 175 4.03 -1.64 5.68
C LEU A 175 3.21 -1.05 6.83
N ALA A 176 2.17 -1.75 7.28
CA ALA A 176 1.26 -1.28 8.30
C ALA A 176 0.78 -2.41 9.24
N PRO A 177 1.66 -2.92 10.13
CA PRO A 177 1.37 -4.09 10.97
C PRO A 177 0.05 -3.99 11.75
N PHE A 178 -0.24 -2.81 12.32
CA PHE A 178 -1.47 -2.57 13.07
C PHE A 178 -2.71 -2.69 12.20
N MET A 179 -2.72 -2.12 11.00
CA MET A 179 -3.90 -2.25 10.13
C MET A 179 -4.04 -3.69 9.64
N SER A 180 -2.93 -4.30 9.19
CA SER A 180 -2.95 -5.63 8.59
C SER A 180 -3.36 -6.76 9.52
N GLN A 181 -3.09 -6.68 10.83
CA GLN A 181 -3.54 -7.71 11.79
C GLN A 181 -5.07 -7.72 11.99
N HIS A 182 -5.77 -6.64 11.63
CA HIS A 182 -7.21 -6.49 11.81
C HIS A 182 -8.02 -6.68 10.53
N ILE A 183 -7.34 -6.85 9.39
CA ILE A 183 -7.95 -7.16 8.10
C ILE A 183 -8.52 -8.58 8.17
N SER A 184 -9.78 -8.74 7.77
CA SER A 184 -10.41 -10.06 7.72
C SER A 184 -9.72 -10.93 6.67
N ALA A 185 -9.45 -12.19 7.01
CA ALA A 185 -8.93 -13.17 6.07
C ALA A 185 -9.89 -13.39 4.88
N ALA A 186 -11.20 -13.16 5.06
CA ALA A 186 -12.19 -13.27 3.99
C ALA A 186 -12.13 -12.10 2.98
N SER A 187 -11.51 -10.98 3.37
CA SER A 187 -11.34 -9.80 2.50
C SER A 187 -10.16 -9.95 1.54
N LEU A 188 -9.35 -11.01 1.67
CA LEU A 188 -8.23 -11.31 0.79
C LEU A 188 -8.38 -12.71 0.21
N PRO A 189 -8.15 -12.90 -1.10
CA PRO A 189 -8.20 -14.24 -1.67
C PRO A 189 -7.05 -15.10 -1.12
N PRO A 190 -7.20 -16.44 -1.10
CA PRO A 190 -6.13 -17.34 -0.66
C PRO A 190 -4.80 -17.14 -1.40
N SER A 191 -4.86 -16.74 -2.69
CA SER A 191 -3.68 -16.42 -3.49
C SER A 191 -2.84 -15.31 -2.87
N ALA A 192 -3.44 -14.33 -2.20
CA ALA A 192 -2.77 -13.18 -1.61
C ALA A 192 -2.00 -13.49 -0.31
N GLN A 193 -2.28 -14.64 0.32
CA GLN A 193 -1.71 -15.04 1.61
C GLN A 193 -0.32 -15.67 1.50
N GLY A 194 0.14 -15.99 0.29
CA GLY A 194 1.45 -16.56 0.04
C GLY A 194 2.62 -15.63 0.43
N PRO A 195 3.86 -16.15 0.42
CA PRO A 195 5.05 -15.34 0.67
C PRO A 195 5.26 -14.30 -0.43
N LEU A 196 6.00 -13.24 -0.12
CA LEU A 196 6.52 -12.32 -1.12
C LEU A 196 7.43 -13.07 -2.10
N LYS A 197 7.33 -12.71 -3.38
CA LYS A 197 8.26 -13.19 -4.41
C LYS A 197 9.66 -12.62 -4.16
N THR A 198 10.65 -13.17 -4.85
CA THR A 198 11.96 -12.52 -4.93
C THR A 198 11.79 -11.12 -5.50
N LEU A 199 12.40 -10.14 -4.82
CA LEU A 199 12.25 -8.73 -5.17
C LEU A 199 13.45 -8.24 -5.96
N HIS A 200 13.14 -7.37 -6.93
CA HIS A 200 14.08 -6.66 -7.79
C HIS A 200 13.79 -5.16 -7.69
N LEU A 201 14.17 -4.56 -6.57
CA LEU A 201 13.92 -3.15 -6.30
C LEU A 201 15.02 -2.28 -6.90
N SER A 202 14.70 -1.01 -7.12
CA SER A 202 15.59 0.04 -7.58
C SER A 202 16.81 0.16 -6.66
N GLY A 203 17.93 0.54 -7.27
CA GLY A 203 19.21 0.73 -6.55
C GLY A 203 19.24 1.95 -5.62
N TRP A 204 18.16 2.74 -5.56
CA TRP A 204 18.09 3.94 -4.74
C TRP A 204 18.00 3.60 -3.25
N THR A 205 19.06 3.87 -2.51
CA THR A 205 19.17 3.52 -1.08
C THR A 205 18.74 4.64 -0.14
N GLU A 206 18.66 5.87 -0.63
CA GLU A 206 18.31 7.02 0.20
C GLU A 206 16.79 7.05 0.48
N PRO A 207 16.37 7.49 1.68
CA PRO A 207 14.96 7.62 2.00
C PRO A 207 14.24 8.60 1.06
N LEU A 208 13.03 8.26 0.62
CA LEU A 208 12.18 9.19 -0.13
C LEU A 208 11.62 10.29 0.77
N TRP A 209 11.31 9.95 2.02
CA TRP A 209 10.85 10.90 3.02
C TRP A 209 11.29 10.45 4.41
N THR A 210 11.86 11.36 5.20
CA THR A 210 12.41 11.05 6.52
C THR A 210 11.45 11.36 7.69
N GLY A 211 10.23 11.81 7.41
CA GLY A 211 9.26 12.16 8.44
C GLY A 211 8.68 10.95 9.17
N GLY A 212 8.62 11.02 10.51
CA GLY A 212 8.03 9.95 11.33
C GLY A 212 8.80 8.63 11.24
N LYS A 213 8.22 7.63 10.56
CA LYS A 213 8.85 6.31 10.31
C LYS A 213 9.43 6.19 8.89
N GLY A 214 9.28 7.22 8.07
CA GLY A 214 9.62 7.22 6.65
C GLY A 214 8.44 6.88 5.74
N ALA A 215 8.70 6.89 4.43
CA ALA A 215 7.76 6.45 3.40
C ALA A 215 7.50 4.94 3.49
N PHE A 216 6.49 4.44 2.77
CA PHE A 216 6.17 3.01 2.75
C PHE A 216 7.34 2.17 2.20
N ARG A 217 7.96 2.63 1.11
CA ARG A 217 9.17 2.02 0.55
C ARG A 217 10.32 2.00 1.55
N ASP A 218 10.54 3.12 2.24
CA ASP A 218 11.65 3.25 3.19
C ASP A 218 11.50 2.26 4.35
N VAL A 219 10.29 2.16 4.91
CA VAL A 219 9.94 1.18 5.95
C VAL A 219 10.16 -0.24 5.45
N PHE A 220 9.75 -0.53 4.21
CA PHE A 220 9.88 -1.85 3.61
C PHE A 220 11.35 -2.24 3.42
N ILE A 221 12.17 -1.35 2.87
CA ILE A 221 13.59 -1.58 2.61
C ILE A 221 14.38 -1.65 3.91
N ALA A 222 14.07 -0.85 4.92
CA ALA A 222 14.73 -0.95 6.22
C ALA A 222 14.60 -2.35 6.85
N LYS A 223 13.49 -3.05 6.55
CA LYS A 223 13.23 -4.41 7.03
C LYS A 223 13.81 -5.49 6.12
N ASN A 224 13.73 -5.31 4.80
CA ASN A 224 13.97 -6.37 3.82
C ASN A 224 15.24 -6.17 2.97
N GLY A 225 15.84 -4.98 3.01
CA GLY A 225 16.96 -4.55 2.15
C GLY A 225 16.53 -4.18 0.73
N THR A 226 17.45 -3.60 -0.05
CA THR A 226 17.29 -3.42 -1.49
C THR A 226 17.56 -4.77 -2.18
N GLY A 227 16.52 -5.38 -2.74
CA GLY A 227 16.59 -6.73 -3.30
C GLY A 227 17.43 -6.78 -4.57
N SER A 228 18.63 -7.32 -4.50
CA SER A 228 19.31 -7.98 -5.62
C SER A 228 19.39 -9.49 -5.34
N GLY A 229 18.25 -10.18 -5.42
CA GLY A 229 18.23 -11.64 -5.53
C GLY A 229 18.21 -12.48 -4.24
N ARG A 230 17.53 -12.07 -3.16
CA ARG A 230 17.22 -12.99 -2.05
C ARG A 230 15.76 -13.45 -2.07
N SER A 231 15.57 -14.76 -2.27
CA SER A 231 14.28 -15.42 -2.05
C SER A 231 13.93 -15.36 -0.56
N GLY A 232 12.87 -14.63 -0.23
CA GLY A 232 12.39 -14.49 1.14
C GLY A 232 11.70 -15.76 1.63
N VAL A 233 12.47 -16.78 2.03
CA VAL A 233 11.98 -17.75 3.01
C VAL A 233 11.91 -17.02 4.34
N ILE A 234 10.76 -16.42 4.63
CA ILE A 234 10.47 -15.82 5.93
C ILE A 234 10.41 -16.97 6.93
N ARG A 235 11.49 -17.17 7.71
CA ARG A 235 11.46 -17.99 8.91
C ARG A 235 10.52 -17.31 9.90
N SER A 236 9.33 -17.87 10.10
CA SER A 236 8.51 -17.61 11.28
C SER A 236 9.30 -18.04 12.52
N GLY A 237 9.99 -17.09 13.15
CA GLY A 237 10.69 -17.31 14.40
C GLY A 237 9.69 -17.48 15.54
N SER A 238 9.35 -18.71 15.88
CA SER A 238 8.86 -19.05 17.22
C SER A 238 9.98 -18.78 18.24
N PRO A 239 9.71 -18.15 19.39
CA PRO A 239 10.72 -18.02 20.43
C PRO A 239 10.97 -19.39 21.06
N SER A 240 12.04 -20.06 20.63
CA SER A 240 12.55 -21.22 21.35
C SER A 240 13.19 -20.75 22.64
N LEU A 241 12.47 -20.90 23.74
CA LEU A 241 13.02 -20.90 25.09
C LEU A 241 14.07 -22.01 25.18
N VAL A 242 15.34 -21.64 25.06
CA VAL A 242 16.45 -22.51 25.43
C VAL A 242 16.47 -22.58 26.95
N VAL A 243 15.91 -23.65 27.49
CA VAL A 243 16.12 -24.06 28.89
C VAL A 243 17.56 -24.57 28.98
N PRO A 244 18.44 -23.98 29.81
CA PRO A 244 19.77 -24.53 29.99
C PRO A 244 19.68 -25.85 30.75
N ALA A 245 20.28 -26.89 30.16
CA ALA A 245 20.39 -28.21 30.74
C ALA A 245 21.15 -28.15 32.08
N ARG A 246 20.57 -28.76 33.13
CA ARG A 246 21.28 -29.04 34.38
C ARG A 246 22.38 -30.07 34.12
N PRO A 247 23.64 -29.84 34.54
CA PRO A 247 24.62 -30.91 34.59
C PRO A 247 24.32 -31.83 35.78
N SER A 248 24.22 -33.12 35.47
CA SER A 248 24.11 -34.21 36.43
C SER A 248 25.41 -34.41 37.23
N LEU A 249 25.21 -34.86 38.46
CA LEU A 249 26.20 -35.17 39.49
C LEU A 249 27.35 -36.06 39.00
N VAL A 250 28.57 -35.70 39.37
CA VAL A 250 29.68 -36.65 39.53
C VAL A 250 29.96 -36.80 41.02
N ARG A 251 29.65 -37.98 41.56
CA ARG A 251 30.25 -38.52 42.79
C ARG A 251 31.49 -39.32 42.38
N ALA A 252 32.62 -39.12 43.06
CA ALA A 252 33.57 -40.20 43.33
C ALA A 252 34.52 -39.81 44.48
N ALA A 253 34.60 -40.76 45.43
CA ALA A 253 35.63 -41.02 46.45
C ALA A 253 36.00 -39.92 47.46
#